data_AF-G0HB40-F1
#
_entry.id   AF-G0HB40-F1
#
_cell.length_a   1.000
_cell.length_b   1.000
_cell.length_c   1.000
_cell.angle_alpha   90.00
_cell.angle_beta   90.00
_cell.angle_gamma   90.00
#
_symmetry.space_group_name_H-M   'P 1'
#
loop_
_entity.id
_entity.type
_entity.pdbx_description
1 polymer ?
#
loop_
_entity_poly.entity_id
_entity_poly.type
_entity_poly.pdbx_seq_one_letter_code
_entity_poly.pdbx_strand_id
1 'polypeptide(L)' 'MGRVASCGDNAAMESFFSLLQKNVLNRRSWVTREELRIAIVTWIERTCHRRRRQARLGRLTPLELETITNDELALAA' A
#
# COMPACT_ATOMS: atom_id res chain seq x y z
N MET A 1 -0.51 -11.11 20.22
CA MET A 1 -1.15 -9.79 20.11
C MET A 1 -0.04 -8.73 20.06
N GLY A 2 0.15 -8.05 18.93
CA GLY A 2 1.21 -7.04 18.72
C GLY A 2 0.99 -5.77 19.55
N ARG A 3 2.08 -5.06 19.89
CA ARG A 3 2.07 -3.87 20.76
C ARG A 3 1.23 -2.76 20.13
N VAL A 4 0.20 -2.29 20.83
CA VAL A 4 -0.65 -1.16 20.40
C VAL A 4 0.25 0.05 20.14
N ALA A 5 0.15 0.64 18.94
CA ALA A 5 0.86 1.84 18.51
C ALA A 5 2.41 1.76 18.59
N SER A 6 3.01 0.73 18.00
CA SER A 6 4.47 0.74 17.82
C SER A 6 4.87 1.87 16.86
N CYS A 7 6.02 2.52 17.10
CA CYS A 7 6.53 3.59 16.23
C CYS A 7 6.69 3.13 14.77
N GLY A 8 6.96 1.84 14.55
CA GLY A 8 7.08 1.25 13.22
C GLY A 8 5.76 1.18 12.47
N ASP A 9 4.66 0.88 13.17
CA ASP A 9 3.31 0.86 12.59
C ASP A 9 2.84 2.29 12.28
N ASN A 10 3.12 3.24 13.18
CA ASN A 10 2.80 4.65 12.97
C ASN A 10 3.56 5.23 11.76
N ALA A 11 4.88 5.01 11.68
CA ALA A 11 5.69 5.48 10.56
C ALA A 11 5.26 4.88 9.21
N ALA A 12 4.83 3.61 9.20
CA ALA A 12 4.29 2.97 7.99
C ALA A 12 2.98 3.64 7.53
N MET A 13 2.08 3.93 8.46
CA MET A 13 0.81 4.60 8.18
C MET A 13 1.02 6.06 7.74
N GLU A 14 1.91 6.81 8.39
CA GLU A 14 2.26 8.18 7.99
C GLU A 14 2.83 8.22 6.57
N SER A 15 3.70 7.27 6.22
CA SER A 15 4.22 7.12 4.86
C SER A 15 3.11 6.85 3.85
N PHE A 16 2.16 5.96 4.18
CA PHE A 16 1.01 5.66 3.33
C PHE A 16 0.15 6.90 3.07
N PHE A 17 -0.24 7.63 4.12
CA PHE A 17 -1.08 8.82 3.97
C PHE A 17 -0.38 9.95 3.21
N SER A 18 0.93 10.13 3.43
CA SER A 18 1.73 11.09 2.67
C SER A 18 1.71 10.80 1.16
N LEU A 19 1.73 9.53 0.77
CA LEU A 19 1.67 9.11 -0.63
C LEU A 19 0.27 9.26 -1.20
N LEU A 20 -0.76 8.89 -0.43
CA LEU A 20 -2.15 9.03 -0.83
C LEU A 20 -2.48 10.50 -1.11
N GLN A 21 -2.00 11.41 -0.27
CA GLN A 21 -2.15 12.84 -0.47
C GLN A 21 -1.49 13.30 -1.78
N LYS A 22 -0.21 12.97 -1.98
CA LYS A 22 0.56 13.41 -3.15
C LYS A 22 0.03 12.85 -4.47
N ASN A 23 -0.46 11.61 -4.47
CA ASN A 23 -0.79 10.90 -5.70
C ASN A 23 -2.28 10.86 -6.03
N VAL A 24 -3.17 11.11 -5.07
CA VAL A 24 -4.62 11.05 -5.28
C VAL A 24 -5.30 12.33 -4.84
N LEU A 25 -5.17 12.71 -3.57
CA LEU A 25 -5.96 13.82 -3.01
C LEU A 25 -5.57 15.17 -3.62
N ASN A 26 -4.27 15.44 -3.78
CA ASN A 26 -3.77 16.72 -4.28
C ASN A 26 -3.62 16.77 -5.80
N ARG A 27 -4.02 15.71 -6.53
CA ARG A 27 -3.83 15.60 -7.98
C ARG A 27 -4.83 16.45 -8.79
N ARG A 28 -6.05 16.58 -8.29
CA ARG A 28 -7.15 17.35 -8.90
C ARG A 28 -8.25 17.56 -7.86
N SER A 29 -9.13 18.51 -8.13
CA SER A 29 -10.41 18.61 -7.41
C SER A 29 -11.34 17.46 -7.82
N TRP A 30 -12.07 16.94 -6.84
CA TRP A 30 -13.05 15.87 -7.01
C TRP A 30 -14.44 16.46 -6.86
N VAL A 31 -15.34 16.17 -7.79
CA VAL A 31 -16.71 16.72 -7.77
C VAL A 31 -17.55 15.95 -6.76
N THR A 32 -17.35 14.63 -6.68
CA THR A 32 -18.08 13.76 -5.76
C THR A 32 -17.14 12.94 -4.87
N ARG A 33 -17.66 12.56 -3.69
CA ARG A 33 -16.96 11.64 -2.79
C ARG A 33 -16.80 10.24 -3.40
N GLU A 34 -17.72 9.84 -4.27
CA GLU A 34 -17.66 8.55 -4.97
C GLU A 34 -16.50 8.50 -5.96
N GLU A 35 -16.32 9.52 -6.79
CA GLU A 35 -15.15 9.61 -7.68
C GLU A 35 -13.83 9.55 -6.90
N LEU A 36 -13.75 10.28 -5.78
CA LEU A 36 -12.58 10.22 -4.92
C LEU A 36 -12.36 8.81 -4.37
N ARG A 37 -13.41 8.13 -3.90
CA ARG A 37 -13.31 6.76 -3.39
C ARG A 37 -12.80 5.80 -4.46
N ILE A 38 -13.33 5.88 -5.68
CA ILE A 38 -12.89 5.06 -6.82
C ILE A 38 -11.42 5.34 -7.14
N ALA A 39 -11.01 6.61 -7.15
CA ALA A 39 -9.62 6.99 -7.40
C ALA A 39 -8.65 6.47 -6.33
N ILE A 40 -9.05 6.52 -5.06
CA ILE A 40 -8.27 5.96 -3.94
C ILE A 40 -8.08 4.46 -4.12
N VAL A 41 -9.17 3.70 -4.31
CA VAL A 41 -9.10 2.23 -4.47
C VAL A 41 -8.27 1.86 -5.70
N THR A 42 -8.52 2.51 -6.83
CA THR A 42 -7.78 2.28 -8.07
C THR A 42 -6.29 2.54 -7.90
N TRP A 43 -5.92 3.60 -7.18
CA TRP A 43 -4.51 3.91 -6.93
C TRP A 43 -3.85 2.89 -5.99
N ILE A 44 -4.56 2.44 -4.95
CA ILE A 44 -4.07 1.40 -4.04
C ILE A 44 -3.79 0.11 -4.82
N GLU A 45 -4.76 -0.39 -5.56
CA GLU A 45 -4.64 -1.67 -6.28
C GLU A 45 -3.61 -1.61 -7.41
N ARG A 46 -3.65 -0.56 -8.24
CA ARG A 46 -2.82 -0.49 -9.46
C ARG A 46 -1.42 0.05 -9.22
N THR A 47 -1.25 0.95 -8.25
CA THR A 47 0.01 1.67 -8.04
C THR A 47 0.68 1.24 -6.74
N CYS A 48 -0.05 1.28 -5.62
CA CYS A 48 0.53 0.98 -4.31
C CYS A 48 0.94 -0.49 -4.19
N HIS A 49 0.07 -1.43 -4.56
CA HIS A 49 0.36 -2.86 -4.43
C HIS A 49 1.16 -3.44 -5.59
N ARG A 50 0.92 -2.96 -6.83
CA ARG A 50 1.47 -3.61 -8.04
C ARG A 50 2.72 -2.96 -8.63
N ARG A 51 2.94 -1.65 -8.45
CA ARG A 51 4.04 -0.94 -9.13
C ARG A 51 5.09 -0.39 -8.18
N ARG A 52 4.74 -0.14 -6.92
CA ARG A 52 5.65 0.47 -5.96
C ARG A 52 6.55 -0.58 -5.33
N ARG A 53 7.82 -0.60 -5.74
CA ARG A 53 8.88 -1.35 -5.07
C ARG A 53 9.30 -0.63 -3.79
N GLN A 54 9.32 -1.33 -2.67
CA GLN A 54 9.63 -0.75 -1.37
C GLN A 54 11.00 -1.25 -0.88
N ALA A 55 11.89 -0.33 -0.50
CA ALA A 55 13.20 -0.71 0.03
C ALA A 55 13.10 -1.59 1.28
N ARG A 56 12.07 -1.36 2.12
CA ARG A 56 11.74 -2.20 3.29
C ARG A 56 11.37 -3.63 2.91
N LEU A 57 10.89 -3.87 1.69
CA LEU A 57 10.54 -5.18 1.16
C LEU A 57 11.65 -5.75 0.25
N GLY A 58 12.91 -5.30 0.40
CA GLY A 58 14.00 -5.76 -0.46
C GLY A 58 13.89 -5.29 -1.92
N ARG A 59 13.24 -4.14 -2.16
CA ARG A 59 12.87 -3.62 -3.50
C ARG A 59 11.85 -4.50 -4.25
N LEU A 60 11.08 -5.32 -3.54
CA LEU A 60 9.91 -5.99 -4.09
C LEU A 60 8.66 -5.10 -3.96
N THR A 61 7.68 -5.36 -4.80
CA THR A 61 6.31 -4.88 -4.60
C THR A 61 5.61 -5.71 -3.52
N PRO A 62 4.60 -5.16 -2.81
CA PRO A 62 3.78 -5.93 -1.89
C PRO A 62 3.25 -7.22 -2.50
N LEU A 63 2.76 -7.15 -3.74
CA LEU A 63 2.24 -8.32 -4.47
C LEU A 63 3.33 -9.37 -4.75
N GLU A 64 4.53 -8.95 -5.15
CA GLU A 64 5.66 -9.88 -5.36
C GLU A 64 6.02 -10.58 -4.04
N LEU A 65 6.05 -9.86 -2.92
CA LEU A 65 6.33 -10.45 -1.61
C LEU A 65 5.25 -11.44 -1.17
N GLU A 66 3.97 -11.08 -1.32
CA GLU A 66 2.84 -11.96 -0.99
C GLU A 66 2.87 -13.23 -1.85
N THR A 67 3.18 -13.09 -3.15
CA THR A 67 3.30 -14.24 -4.06
C THR A 67 4.43 -15.18 -3.64
N ILE A 68 5.62 -14.66 -3.33
CA ILE A 68 6.76 -15.46 -2.87
C ILE A 68 6.42 -16.16 -1.53
N THR A 69 5.83 -15.42 -0.60
CA THR A 69 5.47 -15.98 0.72
C THR A 69 4.43 -17.10 0.59
N ASN A 70 3.46 -16.93 -0.31
CA ASN A 70 2.41 -17.92 -0.54
C ASN A 70 2.93 -19.16 -1.28
N ASP A 71 3.92 -19.01 -2.15
CA ASP A 71 4.62 -20.11 -2.83
C ASP A 71 5.45 -20.94 -1.84
N GLU A 72 6.23 -20.29 -0.98
CA GLU A 72 6.99 -20.95 0.10
C GLU A 72 6.07 -21.69 1.09
N LEU A 73 4.91 -21.11 1.42
CA LEU A 73 3.89 -21.77 2.24
C LEU A 73 3.26 -22.99 1.56
N ALA A 74 3.06 -22.93 0.23
CA ALA A 74 2.54 -24.04 -0.55
C ALA A 74 3.56 -25.18 -0.72
N LEU A 75 4.87 -24.87 -0.82
CA LEU A 75 5.94 -25.86 -0.87
C LEU A 75 6.17 -26.56 0.49
N ALA A 76 5.79 -25.92 1.59
CA ALA A 76 5.94 -26.46 2.94
C ALA A 76 4.76 -27.32 3.42
N ALA A 77 3.69 -27.45 2.62
CA ALA A 77 2.46 -28.19 2.92
C ALA A 77 2.40 -29.55 2.19
#